data_AF-A0A965G7Y8-F1
#
_entry.id   AF-A0A965G7Y8-F1
#
_cell.length_a   1.000
_cell.length_b   1.000
_cell.length_c   1.000
_cell.angle_alpha   90.00
_cell.angle_beta   90.00
_cell.angle_gamma   90.00
#
_symmetry.space_group_name_H-M   'P 1'
#
loop_
_entity.id
_entity.type
_entity.pdbx_description
1 polymer ?
#
loop_
_entity_poly.entity_id
_entity_poly.type
_entity_poly.pdbx_seq_one_letter_code
_entity_poly.pdbx_strand_id
1 'polypeptide(L)'
;MKKNMLSILLVSVSSLWAREIPVPNVAALAGALGSAGPGDVVVLAKGDWPDAEINVGRGGSEQSPLTIRAESPGETILTGGSLLEINAPYVVVDGLYFCKGSISSEKFSVIHFKSHHGTVLNSAVVDYNPAEFEDEYYWAYFSGDNNVLEKCYFKGKNNMHPLVGNAIDGSRTNTVRGCYFKNIPLEDGNGREILRMWGPGKFDPKDKDGAFCLVEGNLFDGADGEGTEIISLKSNYNRVLSNTIVGSRGCLNIRQGSHNVVQGNILLGKGVAGAQGLRMSGFDNKVEGNYVSGCDWGIRIQTGEYTESALTSDYQANMREKKSKKGEGGEVNVAKYPPVQDLVLARNVSVNNTGADLEVGFAYKRHWPENQLVLLPENCQIKDNRFIRPGGGESVIGSLPDTQPPLDKIKLSPNHYENNQLLGGTCAYPPAESGCQAGPIPAGWSVEQELANWKPLTPEDVGPAWVIALRKAGQFTIEDDKSCYRSDTGGAGDKAEKKKKKKKSKQS
;
A
#
# COMPACT_ATOMS: atom_id res chain seq x y z
N MET A 1 61.35 -22.84 -44.01
CA MET A 1 61.40 -22.16 -42.70
C MET A 1 60.19 -21.22 -42.59
N LYS A 2 59.12 -21.62 -41.88
CA LYS A 2 58.02 -20.72 -41.49
C LYS A 2 57.90 -20.82 -39.97
N LYS A 3 58.32 -19.77 -39.27
CA LYS A 3 58.15 -19.63 -37.81
C LYS A 3 56.73 -19.14 -37.56
N ASN A 4 55.86 -20.02 -37.05
CA ASN A 4 54.58 -19.59 -36.50
C ASN A 4 54.84 -19.07 -35.08
N MET A 5 54.66 -17.76 -34.89
CA MET A 5 54.78 -17.09 -33.60
C MET A 5 53.41 -17.15 -32.92
N LEU A 6 53.28 -18.00 -31.90
CA LEU A 6 52.08 -18.11 -31.07
C LEU A 6 52.11 -16.96 -30.04
N SER A 7 51.24 -15.96 -30.18
CA SER A 7 51.05 -14.92 -29.16
C SER A 7 50.13 -15.45 -28.07
N ILE A 8 50.70 -15.67 -26.88
CA ILE A 8 49.94 -15.99 -25.67
C ILE A 8 49.43 -14.68 -25.09
N LEU A 9 48.11 -14.45 -25.17
CA LEU A 9 47.42 -13.36 -24.51
C LEU A 9 47.31 -13.71 -23.01
N LEU A 10 48.17 -13.13 -22.18
CA LEU A 10 48.03 -13.19 -20.72
C LEU A 10 46.79 -12.34 -20.33
N VAL A 11 45.66 -13.00 -20.11
CA VAL A 11 44.52 -12.40 -19.41
C VAL A 11 44.87 -12.44 -17.93
N SER A 12 45.31 -11.30 -17.38
CA SER A 12 45.45 -11.12 -15.95
C SER A 12 44.06 -11.09 -15.31
N VAL A 13 43.60 -12.24 -14.84
CA VAL A 13 42.40 -12.32 -14.00
C VAL A 13 42.77 -11.70 -12.66
N SER A 14 42.52 -10.39 -12.57
CA SER A 14 42.62 -9.67 -11.31
C SER A 14 41.38 -10.04 -10.52
N SER A 15 41.53 -10.98 -9.58
CA SER A 15 40.49 -11.28 -8.60
C SER A 15 40.29 -10.02 -7.74
N LEU A 16 39.35 -9.16 -8.13
CA LEU A 16 38.90 -8.04 -7.30
C LEU A 16 38.16 -8.64 -6.11
N TRP A 17 38.85 -8.76 -4.99
CA TRP A 17 38.19 -9.06 -3.72
C TRP A 17 37.28 -7.89 -3.34
N ALA A 18 36.08 -8.21 -2.87
CA ALA A 18 35.16 -7.25 -2.27
C ALA A 18 35.90 -6.44 -1.19
N ARG A 19 35.96 -5.11 -1.34
CA ARG A 19 36.60 -4.25 -0.34
C ARG A 19 35.55 -3.82 0.69
N GLU A 20 35.90 -3.87 1.97
CA GLU A 20 35.20 -3.07 2.96
C GLU A 20 35.78 -1.65 2.96
N ILE A 21 34.90 -0.66 2.84
CA ILE A 21 35.22 0.76 2.80
C ILE A 21 34.58 1.42 4.03
N PRO A 22 35.34 1.57 5.14
CA PRO A 22 34.82 2.24 6.34
C PRO A 22 34.57 3.72 6.08
N VAL A 23 33.41 4.21 6.50
CA VAL A 23 33.02 5.62 6.39
C VAL A 23 32.77 6.15 7.81
N PRO A 24 33.74 6.87 8.40
CA PRO A 24 33.65 7.27 9.80
C PRO A 24 32.67 8.42 10.07
N ASN A 25 32.27 9.18 9.03
CA ASN A 25 31.41 10.35 9.15
C ASN A 25 30.90 10.83 7.77
N VAL A 26 30.02 11.82 7.79
CA VAL A 26 29.43 12.46 6.60
C VAL A 26 30.49 12.98 5.62
N ALA A 27 31.59 13.55 6.10
CA ALA A 27 32.63 14.12 5.23
C ALA A 27 33.34 13.06 4.36
N ALA A 28 33.41 11.81 4.83
CA ALA A 28 34.00 10.70 4.08
C ALA A 28 33.02 10.04 3.08
N LEU A 29 31.71 10.33 3.18
CA LEU A 29 30.65 9.61 2.46
C LEU A 29 30.76 9.74 0.94
N ALA A 30 30.90 10.97 0.44
CA ALA A 30 30.95 11.23 -1.01
C ALA A 30 32.17 10.55 -1.67
N GLY A 31 33.33 10.57 -1.00
CA GLY A 31 34.54 9.91 -1.47
C GLY A 31 34.38 8.39 -1.50
N ALA A 32 33.83 7.80 -0.44
CA ALA A 32 33.58 6.37 -0.35
C ALA A 32 32.63 5.90 -1.47
N LEU A 33 31.45 6.53 -1.61
CA LEU A 33 30.47 6.20 -2.64
C LEU A 33 31.00 6.44 -4.07
N GLY A 34 31.83 7.47 -4.28
CA GLY A 34 32.45 7.74 -5.57
C GLY A 34 33.50 6.70 -6.00
N SER A 35 34.08 5.99 -5.05
CA SER A 35 35.12 4.98 -5.28
C SER A 35 34.64 3.52 -5.24
N ALA A 36 33.45 3.29 -4.69
CA ALA A 36 32.85 1.97 -4.55
C ALA A 36 32.31 1.43 -5.90
N GLY A 37 32.36 0.12 -6.07
CA GLY A 37 31.88 -0.58 -7.25
C GLY A 37 31.27 -1.95 -6.94
N PRO A 38 31.08 -2.79 -7.97
CA PRO A 38 30.47 -4.12 -7.81
C PRO A 38 31.21 -4.97 -6.76
N GLY A 39 30.44 -5.50 -5.80
CA GLY A 39 30.93 -6.36 -4.72
C GLY A 39 31.53 -5.63 -3.52
N ASP A 40 31.81 -4.32 -3.61
CA ASP A 40 32.31 -3.56 -2.45
C ASP A 40 31.23 -3.42 -1.37
N VAL A 41 31.68 -3.17 -0.14
CA VAL A 41 30.84 -2.94 1.05
C VAL A 41 31.23 -1.61 1.68
N VAL A 42 30.37 -0.61 1.57
CA VAL A 42 30.51 0.69 2.25
C VAL A 42 29.92 0.55 3.65
N VAL A 43 30.75 0.72 4.68
CA VAL A 43 30.37 0.50 6.08
C VAL A 43 30.28 1.84 6.80
N LEU A 44 29.06 2.28 7.11
CA LEU A 44 28.83 3.52 7.84
C LEU A 44 29.04 3.29 9.33
N ALA A 45 29.97 4.04 9.94
CA ALA A 45 30.27 3.91 11.36
C ALA A 45 29.04 4.19 12.23
N LYS A 46 29.03 3.61 13.44
CA LYS A 46 28.04 3.93 14.47
C LYS A 46 28.11 5.39 14.91
N GLY A 47 26.98 5.94 15.33
CA GLY A 47 26.81 7.31 15.81
C GLY A 47 25.75 8.08 15.02
N ASP A 48 25.67 9.37 15.31
CA ASP A 48 24.74 10.28 14.65
C ASP A 48 25.32 10.80 13.33
N TRP A 49 24.47 10.80 12.30
CA TRP A 49 24.74 11.27 10.95
C TRP A 49 23.76 12.41 10.63
N PRO A 50 24.07 13.66 11.01
CA PRO A 50 23.22 14.81 10.70
C PRO A 50 23.36 15.18 9.22
N ASP A 51 22.23 15.44 8.57
CA ASP A 51 22.15 15.99 7.21
C ASP A 51 22.95 15.17 6.16
N ALA A 52 22.99 13.84 6.34
CA ALA A 52 23.71 12.93 5.48
C ALA A 52 22.90 12.59 4.21
N GLU A 53 23.32 13.13 3.07
CA GLU A 53 22.76 12.77 1.76
C GLU A 53 23.50 11.56 1.17
N ILE A 54 22.93 10.36 1.33
CA ILE A 54 23.47 9.11 0.80
C ILE A 54 23.01 8.94 -0.65
N ASN A 55 23.78 9.48 -1.59
CA ASN A 55 23.49 9.44 -3.02
C ASN A 55 24.31 8.34 -3.72
N VAL A 56 23.69 7.18 -3.96
CA VAL A 56 24.36 6.01 -4.54
C VAL A 56 24.27 6.06 -6.07
N GLY A 57 25.27 6.69 -6.70
CA GLY A 57 25.35 6.84 -8.17
C GLY A 57 26.09 5.71 -8.90
N ARG A 58 26.67 4.75 -8.18
CA ARG A 58 27.35 3.57 -8.72
C ARG A 58 26.68 2.31 -8.21
N GLY A 59 26.49 1.34 -9.09
CA GLY A 59 25.77 0.11 -8.80
C GLY A 59 26.69 -1.10 -8.84
N GLY A 60 26.12 -2.25 -8.53
CA GLY A 60 26.78 -3.54 -8.69
C GLY A 60 26.28 -4.32 -9.90
N SER A 61 26.43 -5.63 -9.82
CA SER A 61 25.74 -6.60 -10.68
C SER A 61 24.91 -7.56 -9.82
N GLU A 62 24.07 -8.37 -10.46
CA GLU A 62 23.30 -9.40 -9.77
C GLU A 62 24.18 -10.35 -8.93
N GLN A 63 25.36 -10.71 -9.44
CA GLN A 63 26.30 -11.61 -8.76
C GLN A 63 27.21 -10.88 -7.76
N SER A 64 27.28 -9.56 -7.83
CA SER A 64 28.19 -8.73 -7.01
C SER A 64 27.56 -7.36 -6.78
N PRO A 65 26.50 -7.28 -5.96
CA PRO A 65 25.86 -6.02 -5.65
C PRO A 65 26.81 -5.09 -4.90
N LEU A 66 26.61 -3.78 -5.02
CA LEU A 66 27.24 -2.81 -4.12
C LEU A 66 26.43 -2.78 -2.82
N THR A 67 27.09 -2.99 -1.68
CA THR A 67 26.42 -2.94 -0.38
C THR A 67 26.76 -1.66 0.37
N ILE A 68 25.76 -1.00 0.95
CA ILE A 68 25.90 0.08 1.92
C ILE A 68 25.26 -0.41 3.21
N ARG A 69 26.01 -0.53 4.30
CA ARG A 69 25.46 -1.03 5.56
C ARG A 69 25.89 -0.19 6.76
N ALA A 70 25.06 -0.20 7.80
CA ALA A 70 25.50 0.21 9.12
C ALA A 70 26.61 -0.73 9.62
N GLU A 71 27.57 -0.18 10.35
CA GLU A 71 28.57 -0.96 11.10
C GLU A 71 27.86 -1.87 12.11
N SER A 72 26.88 -1.31 12.82
CA SER A 72 26.01 -1.99 13.76
C SER A 72 24.55 -1.55 13.52
N PRO A 73 23.66 -2.44 13.05
CA PRO A 73 22.27 -2.08 12.76
C PRO A 73 21.57 -1.43 13.96
N GLY A 74 20.91 -0.30 13.72
CA GLY A 74 20.26 0.50 14.77
C GLY A 74 21.19 1.53 15.46
N GLU A 75 22.51 1.49 15.22
CA GLU A 75 23.46 2.45 15.79
C GLU A 75 24.00 3.48 14.80
N THR A 76 23.71 3.35 13.50
CA THR A 76 23.95 4.41 12.49
C THR A 76 22.67 5.24 12.36
N ILE A 77 22.61 6.36 13.08
CA ILE A 77 21.39 7.15 13.27
C ILE A 77 21.41 8.40 12.37
N LEU A 78 20.61 8.37 11.31
CA LEU A 78 20.45 9.44 10.34
C LEU A 78 19.46 10.49 10.87
N THR A 79 19.95 11.69 11.16
CA THR A 79 19.18 12.81 11.75
C THR A 79 19.16 14.02 10.80
N GLY A 80 18.53 15.13 11.19
CA GLY A 80 18.45 16.33 10.34
C GLY A 80 17.68 16.08 9.04
N GLY A 81 18.20 16.56 7.91
CA GLY A 81 17.69 16.36 6.56
C GLY A 81 18.34 15.20 5.79
N SER A 82 18.82 14.18 6.50
CA SER A 82 19.39 12.96 5.90
C SER A 82 18.41 12.24 4.98
N LEU A 83 18.94 11.64 3.91
CA LEU A 83 18.15 10.89 2.92
C LEU A 83 19.01 9.85 2.20
N LEU A 84 18.33 8.91 1.55
CA LEU A 84 18.93 7.89 0.70
C LEU A 84 18.33 7.97 -0.70
N GLU A 85 19.17 8.20 -1.71
CA GLU A 85 18.80 8.02 -3.11
C GLU A 85 19.63 6.93 -3.77
N ILE A 86 18.96 5.88 -4.26
CA ILE A 86 19.56 4.80 -5.02
C ILE A 86 19.38 5.13 -6.50
N ASN A 87 20.46 5.56 -7.16
CA ASN A 87 20.47 6.01 -8.55
C ASN A 87 21.14 5.00 -9.51
N ALA A 88 21.44 3.79 -9.03
CA ALA A 88 22.14 2.77 -9.79
C ALA A 88 21.61 1.36 -9.44
N PRO A 89 21.73 0.37 -10.36
CA PRO A 89 21.15 -0.94 -10.13
C PRO A 89 21.98 -1.82 -9.20
N TYR A 90 21.36 -2.87 -8.66
CA TYR A 90 22.01 -3.88 -7.82
C TYR A 90 22.75 -3.26 -6.62
N VAL A 91 22.02 -2.41 -5.89
CA VAL A 91 22.48 -1.79 -4.65
C VAL A 91 21.71 -2.41 -3.49
N VAL A 92 22.42 -2.82 -2.45
CA VAL A 92 21.84 -3.32 -1.20
C VAL A 92 22.13 -2.33 -0.09
N VAL A 93 21.10 -1.90 0.63
CA VAL A 93 21.21 -1.01 1.79
C VAL A 93 20.68 -1.70 3.03
N ASP A 94 21.54 -1.88 4.05
CA ASP A 94 21.22 -2.70 5.23
C ASP A 94 21.43 -1.93 6.55
N GLY A 95 20.40 -1.89 7.39
CA GLY A 95 20.54 -1.49 8.79
C GLY A 95 20.56 0.02 9.08
N LEU A 96 20.09 0.87 8.15
CA LEU A 96 20.05 2.32 8.36
C LEU A 96 18.87 2.74 9.25
N TYR A 97 19.08 3.74 10.11
CA TYR A 97 18.04 4.23 11.01
C TYR A 97 17.83 5.74 10.88
N PHE A 98 16.77 6.16 10.18
CA PHE A 98 16.32 7.55 10.11
C PHE A 98 15.45 7.88 11.32
N CYS A 99 15.86 8.85 12.13
CA CYS A 99 15.20 9.15 13.41
C CYS A 99 15.08 10.65 13.64
N LYS A 100 13.86 11.12 13.97
CA LYS A 100 13.59 12.50 14.45
C LYS A 100 14.20 13.61 13.58
N GLY A 101 14.20 13.41 12.26
CA GLY A 101 14.62 14.41 11.27
C GLY A 101 13.48 14.81 10.35
N SER A 102 13.79 15.58 9.31
CA SER A 102 12.84 16.01 8.30
C SER A 102 13.57 16.43 7.04
N ILE A 103 13.05 16.08 5.86
CA ILE A 103 13.54 16.62 4.59
C ILE A 103 12.66 17.76 4.10
N SER A 104 13.19 18.62 3.25
CA SER A 104 12.36 19.59 2.52
C SER A 104 11.46 18.87 1.51
N SER A 105 10.27 19.41 1.25
CA SER A 105 9.32 18.87 0.26
C SER A 105 9.94 18.73 -1.15
N GLU A 106 10.96 19.54 -1.48
CA GLU A 106 11.71 19.45 -2.74
C GLU A 106 12.50 18.14 -2.91
N LYS A 107 12.89 17.49 -1.81
CA LYS A 107 13.60 16.19 -1.83
C LYS A 107 12.68 15.01 -2.11
N PHE A 108 11.36 15.20 -2.02
CA PHE A 108 10.30 14.26 -2.39
C PHE A 108 10.17 12.98 -1.54
N SER A 109 11.27 12.35 -1.10
CA SER A 109 11.22 11.15 -0.26
C SER A 109 12.49 10.91 0.59
N VAL A 110 12.35 10.29 1.76
CA VAL A 110 13.49 9.91 2.63
C VAL A 110 14.31 8.79 2.01
N ILE A 111 13.64 7.74 1.50
CA ILE A 111 14.25 6.64 0.75
C ILE A 111 13.70 6.67 -0.69
N HIS A 112 14.55 6.95 -1.66
CA HIS A 112 14.17 7.04 -3.07
C HIS A 112 14.86 5.95 -3.89
N PHE A 113 14.07 5.05 -4.47
CA PHE A 113 14.55 4.10 -5.46
C PHE A 113 14.40 4.69 -6.87
N LYS A 114 15.45 5.37 -7.36
CA LYS A 114 15.62 5.76 -8.76
C LYS A 114 16.35 4.67 -9.56
N SER A 115 16.38 3.44 -9.03
CA SER A 115 17.16 2.31 -9.48
C SER A 115 16.32 1.17 -10.03
N HIS A 116 17.00 0.16 -10.59
CA HIS A 116 16.44 -1.16 -10.80
C HIS A 116 17.15 -2.20 -9.93
N HIS A 117 16.47 -3.20 -9.39
CA HIS A 117 17.10 -4.24 -8.56
C HIS A 117 17.81 -3.71 -7.30
N GLY A 118 17.34 -2.59 -6.73
CA GLY A 118 17.81 -2.09 -5.44
C GLY A 118 17.05 -2.71 -4.28
N THR A 119 17.74 -2.99 -3.17
CA THR A 119 17.15 -3.52 -1.94
C THR A 119 17.46 -2.60 -0.77
N VAL A 120 16.44 -2.22 0.00
CA VAL A 120 16.62 -1.64 1.34
C VAL A 120 16.04 -2.63 2.33
N LEU A 121 16.88 -3.09 3.27
CA LEU A 121 16.51 -4.07 4.27
C LEU A 121 16.95 -3.70 5.69
N ASN A 122 16.28 -4.30 6.68
CA ASN A 122 16.54 -4.12 8.12
C ASN A 122 16.67 -2.65 8.56
N SER A 123 16.01 -1.73 7.87
CA SER A 123 16.15 -0.30 8.10
C SER A 123 14.92 0.25 8.83
N ALA A 124 15.03 1.43 9.43
CA ALA A 124 13.92 2.07 10.12
C ALA A 124 13.78 3.56 9.78
N VAL A 125 12.55 4.03 9.69
CA VAL A 125 12.21 5.47 9.64
C VAL A 125 11.22 5.76 10.75
N VAL A 126 11.63 6.60 11.71
CA VAL A 126 10.87 6.87 12.92
C VAL A 126 10.76 8.35 13.19
N ASP A 127 9.53 8.83 13.32
CA ASP A 127 9.18 10.22 13.64
C ASP A 127 9.93 11.24 12.75
N TYR A 128 10.15 10.88 11.49
CA TYR A 128 10.89 11.68 10.50
C TYR A 128 9.96 12.67 9.80
N ASN A 129 9.52 13.67 10.56
CA ASN A 129 8.42 14.56 10.24
C ASN A 129 8.87 16.02 10.18
N PRO A 130 8.36 16.80 9.21
CA PRO A 130 8.53 18.24 9.19
C PRO A 130 7.65 18.90 10.26
N ALA A 131 7.87 20.19 10.50
CA ALA A 131 7.07 20.96 11.45
C ALA A 131 5.60 21.10 10.98
N GLU A 132 5.39 21.45 9.71
CA GLU A 132 4.07 21.67 9.15
C GLU A 132 3.46 20.37 8.62
N PHE A 133 2.16 20.14 8.86
CA PHE A 133 1.49 18.92 8.38
C PHE A 133 1.46 18.84 6.86
N GLU A 134 1.25 20.02 6.27
CA GLU A 134 1.00 20.21 4.86
C GLU A 134 2.24 19.94 3.99
N ASP A 135 3.43 19.80 4.58
CA ASP A 135 4.65 19.43 3.86
C ASP A 135 4.55 18.01 3.29
N GLU A 136 4.92 17.87 2.01
CA GLU A 136 4.60 16.71 1.19
C GLU A 136 5.86 15.91 0.85
N TYR A 137 6.06 14.75 1.48
CA TYR A 137 7.08 13.79 1.05
C TYR A 137 6.76 12.37 1.51
N TYR A 138 7.26 11.40 0.75
CA TYR A 138 7.16 9.98 1.08
C TYR A 138 8.27 9.57 2.05
N TRP A 139 8.06 8.51 2.81
CA TRP A 139 9.20 7.88 3.50
C TRP A 139 9.94 6.90 2.61
N ALA A 140 9.22 6.18 1.75
CA ALA A 140 9.81 5.40 0.68
C ALA A 140 9.08 5.63 -0.64
N TYR A 141 9.82 5.79 -1.73
CA TYR A 141 9.24 5.95 -3.06
C TYR A 141 9.99 5.15 -4.12
N PHE A 142 9.24 4.39 -4.90
CA PHE A 142 9.76 3.67 -6.07
C PHE A 142 9.52 4.49 -7.34
N SER A 143 10.60 4.86 -8.02
CA SER A 143 10.60 5.44 -9.37
C SER A 143 11.47 4.61 -10.33
N GLY A 144 11.46 3.29 -10.12
CA GLY A 144 12.24 2.30 -10.86
C GLY A 144 11.72 0.91 -10.56
N ASP A 145 12.38 -0.13 -11.07
CA ASP A 145 11.79 -1.48 -11.22
C ASP A 145 12.52 -2.59 -10.47
N ASN A 146 11.86 -3.70 -10.15
CA ASN A 146 12.45 -4.83 -9.41
C ASN A 146 13.13 -4.45 -8.08
N ASN A 147 12.73 -3.35 -7.44
CA ASN A 147 13.28 -2.95 -6.15
C ASN A 147 12.55 -3.64 -4.99
N VAL A 148 13.22 -3.77 -3.85
CA VAL A 148 12.70 -4.45 -2.67
C VAL A 148 12.88 -3.57 -1.44
N LEU A 149 11.77 -3.37 -0.71
CA LEU A 149 11.76 -2.85 0.65
C LEU A 149 11.39 -3.99 1.58
N GLU A 150 12.33 -4.45 2.40
CA GLU A 150 12.21 -5.69 3.15
C GLU A 150 12.53 -5.51 4.63
N LYS A 151 11.73 -6.14 5.51
CA LYS A 151 12.02 -6.20 6.95
C LYS A 151 12.35 -4.81 7.55
N CYS A 152 11.67 -3.78 7.09
CA CYS A 152 11.84 -2.41 7.57
C CYS A 152 10.80 -2.04 8.64
N TYR A 153 11.12 -1.06 9.48
CA TYR A 153 10.23 -0.52 10.51
C TYR A 153 9.87 0.93 10.23
N PHE A 154 8.59 1.25 10.24
CA PHE A 154 8.09 2.59 10.00
C PHE A 154 7.13 3.00 11.11
N LYS A 155 7.43 4.12 11.78
CA LYS A 155 6.59 4.59 12.88
C LYS A 155 6.45 6.10 12.93
N GLY A 156 5.21 6.57 12.99
CA GLY A 156 4.88 7.94 13.34
C GLY A 156 4.84 8.96 12.20
N LYS A 157 4.62 8.55 10.94
CA LYS A 157 4.57 9.50 9.81
C LYS A 157 3.41 10.49 9.98
N ASN A 158 3.72 11.78 10.09
CA ASN A 158 2.76 12.84 10.38
C ASN A 158 2.91 14.06 9.45
N ASN A 159 3.01 13.78 8.16
CA ASN A 159 2.98 14.76 7.09
C ASN A 159 2.22 14.22 5.87
N MET A 160 1.96 15.08 4.89
CA MET A 160 1.29 14.71 3.64
C MET A 160 2.13 13.77 2.76
N HIS A 161 1.49 13.26 1.69
CA HIS A 161 1.90 12.09 0.90
C HIS A 161 1.81 10.76 1.64
N PRO A 162 1.57 9.66 0.89
CA PRO A 162 1.66 8.30 1.43
C PRO A 162 2.99 8.02 2.12
N LEU A 163 2.99 6.99 2.97
CA LEU A 163 4.23 6.52 3.57
C LEU A 163 5.12 5.83 2.51
N VAL A 164 4.56 4.85 1.79
CA VAL A 164 5.21 4.18 0.66
C VAL A 164 4.45 4.47 -0.64
N GLY A 165 5.16 4.92 -1.67
CA GLY A 165 4.61 5.16 -3.01
C GLY A 165 5.30 4.36 -4.10
N ASN A 166 4.54 3.94 -5.12
CA ASN A 166 5.06 3.44 -6.39
C ASN A 166 4.69 4.42 -7.50
N ALA A 167 5.62 4.74 -8.40
CA ALA A 167 5.36 5.62 -9.54
C ALA A 167 4.43 4.98 -10.57
N ILE A 168 3.80 5.81 -11.42
CA ILE A 168 2.97 5.33 -12.53
C ILE A 168 3.83 4.67 -13.62
N ASP A 169 4.94 5.32 -13.96
CA ASP A 169 5.80 4.94 -15.08
C ASP A 169 7.12 4.35 -14.57
N GLY A 170 7.64 3.34 -15.27
CA GLY A 170 8.95 2.74 -14.98
C GLY A 170 9.06 1.91 -13.70
N SER A 171 7.94 1.63 -13.03
CA SER A 171 7.90 1.06 -11.67
C SER A 171 6.92 -0.10 -11.57
N ARG A 172 7.32 -1.34 -11.92
CA ARG A 172 6.41 -2.44 -12.28
C ARG A 172 6.55 -3.77 -11.54
N THR A 173 7.58 -4.00 -10.75
CA THR A 173 7.80 -5.31 -10.08
C THR A 173 8.41 -5.11 -8.70
N ASN A 174 8.14 -3.95 -8.11
CA ASN A 174 8.64 -3.62 -6.79
C ASN A 174 7.92 -4.42 -5.71
N THR A 175 8.67 -4.70 -4.65
CA THR A 175 8.19 -5.52 -3.53
C THR A 175 8.28 -4.76 -2.23
N VAL A 176 7.23 -4.86 -1.41
CA VAL A 176 7.22 -4.48 0.00
C VAL A 176 6.91 -5.73 0.80
N ARG A 177 7.90 -6.26 1.53
CA ARG A 177 7.75 -7.52 2.25
C ARG A 177 8.23 -7.50 3.68
N GLY A 178 7.52 -8.17 4.57
CA GLY A 178 7.97 -8.37 5.95
C GLY A 178 8.15 -7.07 6.76
N CYS A 179 7.62 -5.94 6.30
CA CYS A 179 7.76 -4.64 6.96
C CYS A 179 6.74 -4.49 8.09
N TYR A 180 7.09 -3.64 9.07
CA TYR A 180 6.24 -3.32 10.21
C TYR A 180 5.91 -1.81 10.22
N PHE A 181 4.64 -1.49 10.03
CA PHE A 181 4.09 -0.15 10.06
C PHE A 181 3.31 0.04 11.37
N LYS A 182 3.83 0.88 12.26
CA LYS A 182 3.31 1.02 13.63
C LYS A 182 2.93 2.47 13.92
N ASN A 183 1.76 2.68 14.53
CA ASN A 183 1.36 3.98 15.09
C ASN A 183 1.52 5.13 14.08
N ILE A 184 0.87 5.00 12.91
CA ILE A 184 0.82 6.08 11.90
C ILE A 184 -0.44 6.92 12.20
N PRO A 185 -0.31 8.17 12.68
CA PRO A 185 -1.44 8.93 13.20
C PRO A 185 -2.54 9.17 12.16
N LEU A 186 -3.79 9.08 12.62
CA LEU A 186 -4.96 9.54 11.89
C LEU A 186 -4.89 11.07 11.76
N GLU A 187 -4.86 11.57 10.53
CA GLU A 187 -5.10 13.00 10.26
C GLU A 187 -5.95 13.16 9.01
N ASP A 188 -6.88 14.13 9.08
CA ASP A 188 -7.77 14.45 7.97
C ASP A 188 -6.99 15.01 6.77
N GLY A 189 -6.80 14.18 5.75
CA GLY A 189 -6.19 14.60 4.50
C GLY A 189 -6.10 13.44 3.52
N ASN A 190 -6.76 13.58 2.36
CA ASN A 190 -6.60 12.62 1.27
C ASN A 190 -5.14 12.62 0.78
N GLY A 191 -4.56 11.43 0.61
CA GLY A 191 -3.18 11.27 0.17
C GLY A 191 -2.20 10.93 1.29
N ARG A 192 -2.66 10.25 2.35
CA ARG A 192 -1.81 9.67 3.41
C ARG A 192 -2.03 8.17 3.56
N GLU A 193 -2.24 7.48 2.44
CA GLU A 193 -2.26 6.02 2.45
C GLU A 193 -0.95 5.46 3.03
N ILE A 194 -0.99 4.31 3.72
CA ILE A 194 0.28 3.70 4.17
C ILE A 194 1.04 3.21 2.94
N LEU A 195 0.36 2.50 2.04
CA LEU A 195 0.88 2.07 0.75
C LEU A 195 -0.01 2.58 -0.38
N ARG A 196 0.59 3.28 -1.35
CA ARG A 196 -0.07 3.65 -2.61
C ARG A 196 0.68 3.09 -3.80
N MET A 197 0.09 2.09 -4.45
CA MET A 197 0.67 1.43 -5.61
C MET A 197 0.06 2.01 -6.89
N TRP A 198 0.69 3.03 -7.49
CA TRP A 198 0.34 3.45 -8.85
C TRP A 198 1.02 2.58 -9.90
N GLY A 199 0.62 2.75 -11.16
CA GLY A 199 1.10 1.98 -12.28
C GLY A 199 0.17 2.02 -13.47
N PRO A 200 0.49 1.29 -14.57
CA PRO A 200 -0.48 0.96 -15.59
C PRO A 200 -1.73 0.35 -14.97
N GLY A 201 -2.91 0.72 -15.47
CA GLY A 201 -4.20 0.45 -14.82
C GLY A 201 -4.81 1.62 -14.05
N LYS A 202 -4.01 2.64 -13.66
CA LYS A 202 -4.49 3.80 -12.88
C LYS A 202 -5.56 4.62 -13.61
N PHE A 203 -5.35 4.88 -14.89
CA PHE A 203 -6.22 5.70 -15.73
C PHE A 203 -7.05 4.87 -16.72
N ASP A 204 -6.63 3.64 -16.98
CA ASP A 204 -7.31 2.70 -17.85
C ASP A 204 -7.26 1.29 -17.23
N PRO A 205 -8.31 0.87 -16.52
CA PRO A 205 -8.37 -0.47 -15.92
C PRO A 205 -8.34 -1.62 -16.95
N LYS A 206 -8.52 -1.37 -18.25
CA LYS A 206 -8.44 -2.38 -19.32
C LYS A 206 -7.04 -2.46 -19.95
N ASP A 207 -6.08 -1.68 -19.45
CA ASP A 207 -4.69 -1.81 -19.88
C ASP A 207 -4.21 -3.25 -19.65
N LYS A 208 -3.64 -3.86 -20.70
CA LYS A 208 -3.05 -5.22 -20.61
C LYS A 208 -1.75 -5.22 -19.83
N ASP A 209 -1.27 -4.04 -19.49
CA ASP A 209 -0.09 -3.82 -18.69
C ASP A 209 -0.41 -3.57 -17.21
N GLY A 210 0.60 -3.63 -16.33
CA GLY A 210 0.42 -3.48 -14.88
C GLY A 210 1.66 -3.02 -14.15
N ALA A 211 1.53 -2.85 -12.83
CA ALA A 211 2.66 -2.55 -11.97
C ALA A 211 3.09 -3.71 -11.08
N PHE A 212 2.47 -4.89 -11.24
CA PHE A 212 2.89 -6.21 -10.72
C PHE A 212 3.55 -6.17 -9.33
N CYS A 213 3.12 -5.25 -8.47
CA CYS A 213 3.72 -5.05 -7.16
C CYS A 213 3.38 -6.24 -6.27
N LEU A 214 4.36 -6.65 -5.48
CA LEU A 214 4.17 -7.64 -4.44
C LEU A 214 4.16 -6.95 -3.09
N VAL A 215 3.03 -7.02 -2.39
CA VAL A 215 2.89 -6.55 -1.01
C VAL A 215 2.60 -7.78 -0.15
N GLU A 216 3.61 -8.30 0.54
CA GLU A 216 3.48 -9.57 1.24
C GLU A 216 3.98 -9.59 2.68
N GLY A 217 3.25 -10.28 3.56
CA GLY A 217 3.73 -10.58 4.90
C GLY A 217 4.04 -9.35 5.75
N ASN A 218 3.37 -8.22 5.52
CA ASN A 218 3.56 -6.99 6.29
C ASN A 218 2.56 -6.88 7.44
N LEU A 219 2.97 -6.21 8.52
CA LEU A 219 2.10 -5.90 9.67
C LEU A 219 1.80 -4.40 9.71
N PHE A 220 0.52 -4.06 9.79
CA PHE A 220 0.02 -2.71 10.00
C PHE A 220 -0.70 -2.66 11.35
N ASP A 221 -0.14 -1.93 12.31
CA ASP A 221 -0.64 -1.90 13.69
C ASP A 221 -0.84 -0.45 14.15
N GLY A 222 -2.09 -0.03 14.31
CA GLY A 222 -2.43 1.38 14.54
C GLY A 222 -1.91 2.28 13.42
N ALA A 223 -1.94 1.81 12.17
CA ALA A 223 -1.44 2.52 11.00
C ALA A 223 -2.59 3.23 10.26
N ASP A 224 -3.13 4.28 10.87
CA ASP A 224 -4.38 4.91 10.45
C ASP A 224 -4.23 5.82 9.23
N GLY A 225 -3.15 6.60 9.15
CA GLY A 225 -2.90 7.51 8.03
C GLY A 225 -4.07 8.48 7.77
N GLU A 226 -4.67 8.41 6.58
CA GLU A 226 -5.87 9.19 6.23
C GLU A 226 -7.20 8.60 6.75
N GLY A 227 -7.19 7.39 7.32
CA GLY A 227 -8.36 6.72 7.87
C GLY A 227 -9.33 6.17 6.83
N THR A 228 -8.95 6.12 5.55
CA THR A 228 -9.78 5.59 4.45
C THR A 228 -9.14 4.47 3.65
N GLU A 229 -7.83 4.52 3.41
CA GLU A 229 -7.09 3.53 2.64
C GLU A 229 -5.75 3.25 3.33
N ILE A 230 -5.58 2.03 3.85
CA ILE A 230 -4.29 1.58 4.43
C ILE A 230 -3.38 1.13 3.30
N ILE A 231 -3.86 0.18 2.50
CA ILE A 231 -3.24 -0.24 1.23
C ILE A 231 -4.19 0.19 0.12
N SER A 232 -3.71 1.03 -0.80
CA SER A 232 -4.48 1.47 -1.96
C SER A 232 -3.80 1.04 -3.26
N LEU A 233 -4.36 0.01 -3.87
CA LEU A 233 -3.98 -0.43 -5.22
C LEU A 233 -4.64 0.49 -6.24
N LYS A 234 -3.80 1.08 -7.09
CA LYS A 234 -4.23 2.02 -8.13
C LYS A 234 -3.53 1.66 -9.45
N SER A 235 -3.46 0.36 -9.74
CA SER A 235 -2.79 -0.25 -10.91
C SER A 235 -3.24 -1.71 -11.10
N ASN A 236 -2.87 -2.30 -12.24
CA ASN A 236 -3.24 -3.67 -12.60
C ASN A 236 -2.20 -4.70 -12.14
N TYR A 237 -2.64 -5.95 -12.01
CA TYR A 237 -1.82 -7.15 -11.81
C TYR A 237 -0.99 -7.21 -10.51
N ASN A 238 -1.35 -6.45 -9.48
CA ASN A 238 -0.65 -6.51 -8.20
C ASN A 238 -1.05 -7.76 -7.39
N ARG A 239 -0.20 -8.14 -6.44
CA ARG A 239 -0.42 -9.25 -5.51
C ARG A 239 -0.26 -8.75 -4.08
N VAL A 240 -1.33 -8.88 -3.28
CA VAL A 240 -1.36 -8.50 -1.86
C VAL A 240 -1.64 -9.74 -1.04
N LEU A 241 -0.59 -10.30 -0.42
CA LEU A 241 -0.58 -11.66 0.09
C LEU A 241 -0.23 -11.70 1.59
N SER A 242 -1.05 -12.37 2.39
CA SER A 242 -0.70 -12.73 3.77
C SER A 242 -0.28 -11.56 4.66
N ASN A 243 -0.82 -10.36 4.44
CA ASN A 243 -0.58 -9.20 5.30
C ASN A 243 -1.53 -9.24 6.51
N THR A 244 -1.12 -8.64 7.62
CA THR A 244 -1.98 -8.45 8.80
C THR A 244 -2.20 -6.97 9.06
N ILE A 245 -3.45 -6.56 9.12
CA ILE A 245 -3.87 -5.21 9.55
C ILE A 245 -4.57 -5.36 10.88
N VAL A 246 -4.12 -4.65 11.91
CA VAL A 246 -4.66 -4.74 13.27
C VAL A 246 -4.90 -3.36 13.86
N GLY A 247 -6.09 -3.18 14.45
CA GLY A 247 -6.45 -1.97 15.18
C GLY A 247 -6.22 -0.67 14.41
N SER A 248 -6.48 -0.68 13.10
CA SER A 248 -6.20 0.45 12.21
C SER A 248 -7.48 0.92 11.53
N ARG A 249 -7.65 2.25 11.44
CA ARG A 249 -8.75 2.89 10.71
C ARG A 249 -8.47 2.90 9.20
N GLY A 250 -9.45 2.51 8.39
CA GLY A 250 -9.32 2.38 6.93
C GLY A 250 -9.42 0.93 6.44
N CYS A 251 -9.22 0.71 5.14
CA CYS A 251 -9.33 -0.62 4.51
C CYS A 251 -8.12 -1.00 3.64
N LEU A 252 -8.07 -2.26 3.22
CA LEU A 252 -7.37 -2.69 2.01
C LEU A 252 -8.28 -2.42 0.81
N ASN A 253 -7.81 -1.58 -0.13
CA ASN A 253 -8.62 -1.11 -1.24
C ASN A 253 -8.00 -1.42 -2.62
N ILE A 254 -8.74 -2.13 -3.48
CA ILE A 254 -8.54 -2.07 -4.92
C ILE A 254 -9.26 -0.81 -5.42
N ARG A 255 -8.56 0.32 -5.33
CA ARG A 255 -9.13 1.64 -5.59
C ARG A 255 -9.25 1.94 -7.07
N GLN A 256 -8.27 1.52 -7.85
CA GLN A 256 -8.23 1.54 -9.31
C GLN A 256 -7.49 0.29 -9.79
N GLY A 257 -7.70 -0.10 -11.04
CA GLY A 257 -7.03 -1.24 -11.69
C GLY A 257 -7.72 -2.60 -11.53
N SER A 258 -7.17 -3.59 -12.22
CA SER A 258 -7.78 -4.88 -12.55
C SER A 258 -6.77 -6.03 -12.45
N HIS A 259 -7.25 -7.27 -12.49
CA HIS A 259 -6.42 -8.48 -12.43
C HIS A 259 -5.55 -8.61 -11.16
N ASN A 260 -5.93 -7.92 -10.09
CA ASN A 260 -5.21 -7.98 -8.82
C ASN A 260 -5.58 -9.25 -8.05
N VAL A 261 -4.62 -9.76 -7.28
CA VAL A 261 -4.83 -10.89 -6.35
C VAL A 261 -4.69 -10.39 -4.93
N VAL A 262 -5.76 -10.51 -4.13
CA VAL A 262 -5.80 -10.19 -2.71
C VAL A 262 -6.12 -11.49 -1.96
N GLN A 263 -5.11 -12.09 -1.34
CA GLN A 263 -5.23 -13.44 -0.82
C GLN A 263 -4.58 -13.62 0.56
N GLY A 264 -5.27 -14.34 1.45
CA GLY A 264 -4.71 -14.74 2.74
C GLY A 264 -4.48 -13.59 3.73
N ASN A 265 -5.00 -12.40 3.46
CA ASN A 265 -4.82 -11.25 4.34
C ASN A 265 -5.74 -11.36 5.55
N ILE A 266 -5.27 -10.86 6.70
CA ILE A 266 -5.98 -10.88 7.97
C ILE A 266 -6.19 -9.43 8.41
N LEU A 267 -7.45 -9.03 8.59
CA LEU A 267 -7.84 -7.69 9.00
C LEU A 267 -8.61 -7.77 10.32
N LEU A 268 -8.02 -7.23 11.38
CA LEU A 268 -8.55 -7.26 12.75
C LEU A 268 -8.85 -5.83 13.18
N GLY A 269 -10.08 -5.37 12.95
CA GLY A 269 -10.50 -4.02 13.30
C GLY A 269 -10.49 -3.74 14.80
N LYS A 270 -10.65 -4.77 15.65
CA LYS A 270 -10.65 -4.68 17.12
C LYS A 270 -11.62 -3.61 17.66
N GLY A 271 -12.71 -3.33 16.93
CA GLY A 271 -13.69 -2.31 17.30
C GLY A 271 -13.21 -0.85 17.14
N VAL A 272 -12.07 -0.62 16.48
CA VAL A 272 -11.59 0.74 16.16
C VAL A 272 -12.55 1.40 15.19
N ALA A 273 -13.07 2.57 15.57
CA ALA A 273 -14.02 3.32 14.74
C ALA A 273 -13.41 3.68 13.37
N GLY A 274 -14.11 3.31 12.30
CA GLY A 274 -13.70 3.48 10.91
C GLY A 274 -12.76 2.39 10.40
N ALA A 275 -12.42 1.37 11.19
CA ALA A 275 -11.76 0.17 10.70
C ALA A 275 -12.68 -0.54 9.69
N GLN A 276 -12.12 -0.92 8.55
CA GLN A 276 -12.88 -1.52 7.45
C GLN A 276 -12.08 -2.71 6.90
N GLY A 277 -12.78 -3.73 6.42
CA GLY A 277 -12.12 -4.88 5.80
C GLY A 277 -11.64 -4.57 4.37
N LEU A 278 -12.33 -5.14 3.40
CA LEU A 278 -11.91 -5.10 1.99
C LEU A 278 -12.83 -4.19 1.18
N ARG A 279 -12.25 -3.37 0.29
CA ARG A 279 -13.01 -2.59 -0.71
C ARG A 279 -12.40 -2.79 -2.09
N MET A 280 -13.23 -2.91 -3.13
CA MET A 280 -12.73 -3.25 -4.45
C MET A 280 -13.55 -2.67 -5.60
N SER A 281 -12.83 -2.29 -6.65
CA SER A 281 -13.32 -1.85 -7.96
C SER A 281 -12.51 -2.54 -9.07
N GLY A 282 -12.95 -2.46 -10.33
CA GLY A 282 -12.19 -2.95 -11.48
C GLY A 282 -12.47 -4.39 -11.87
N PHE A 283 -11.79 -4.86 -12.92
CA PHE A 283 -12.11 -6.10 -13.63
C PHE A 283 -11.27 -7.30 -13.15
N ASP A 284 -11.83 -8.51 -13.22
CA ASP A 284 -11.12 -9.79 -13.10
C ASP A 284 -10.17 -9.86 -11.89
N ASN A 285 -10.56 -9.23 -10.79
CA ASN A 285 -9.82 -9.30 -9.54
C ASN A 285 -10.14 -10.62 -8.83
N LYS A 286 -9.17 -11.16 -8.08
CA LYS A 286 -9.33 -12.35 -7.25
C LYS A 286 -9.12 -11.98 -5.79
N VAL A 287 -10.17 -12.11 -4.99
CA VAL A 287 -10.19 -11.79 -3.56
C VAL A 287 -10.57 -13.05 -2.81
N GLU A 288 -9.55 -13.79 -2.37
CA GLU A 288 -9.74 -15.18 -1.93
C GLU A 288 -9.08 -15.48 -0.58
N GLY A 289 -9.77 -16.23 0.29
CA GLY A 289 -9.14 -16.75 1.52
C GLY A 289 -8.70 -15.68 2.51
N ASN A 290 -9.35 -14.51 2.55
CA ASN A 290 -9.04 -13.45 3.51
C ASN A 290 -9.91 -13.58 4.77
N TYR A 291 -9.41 -13.09 5.90
CA TYR A 291 -10.11 -13.03 7.18
C TYR A 291 -10.35 -11.58 7.59
N VAL A 292 -11.59 -11.21 7.87
CA VAL A 292 -11.97 -9.88 8.35
C VAL A 292 -12.76 -10.02 9.65
N SER A 293 -12.35 -9.31 10.70
CA SER A 293 -13.04 -9.38 11.99
C SER A 293 -13.06 -8.07 12.74
N GLY A 294 -14.21 -7.76 13.37
CA GLY A 294 -14.35 -6.61 14.28
C GLY A 294 -14.21 -5.25 13.60
N CYS A 295 -14.62 -5.14 12.33
CA CYS A 295 -14.61 -3.91 11.55
C CYS A 295 -16.00 -3.25 11.51
N ASP A 296 -16.04 -1.97 11.12
CA ASP A 296 -17.29 -1.26 10.83
C ASP A 296 -18.02 -1.89 9.62
N TRP A 297 -17.26 -2.39 8.65
CA TRP A 297 -17.74 -3.06 7.45
C TRP A 297 -16.79 -4.20 7.06
N GLY A 298 -17.35 -5.34 6.66
CA GLY A 298 -16.60 -6.51 6.20
C GLY A 298 -15.99 -6.29 4.81
N ILE A 299 -16.72 -6.70 3.77
CA ILE A 299 -16.28 -6.69 2.37
C ILE A 299 -17.25 -5.84 1.55
N ARG A 300 -16.72 -4.90 0.74
CA ARG A 300 -17.55 -3.97 -0.04
C ARG A 300 -17.17 -3.93 -1.50
N ILE A 301 -18.09 -4.36 -2.36
CA ILE A 301 -17.95 -4.34 -3.81
C ILE A 301 -18.50 -3.01 -4.33
N GLN A 302 -17.62 -2.20 -4.92
CA GLN A 302 -17.89 -0.81 -5.29
C GLN A 302 -18.79 -0.71 -6.53
N THR A 303 -19.65 0.32 -6.56
CA THR A 303 -20.32 0.76 -7.80
C THR A 303 -19.35 1.51 -8.71
N GLY A 304 -19.34 1.18 -10.00
CA GLY A 304 -18.58 1.88 -11.03
C GLY A 304 -19.26 3.16 -11.54
N GLU A 305 -18.45 4.06 -12.08
CA GLU A 305 -18.93 5.25 -12.78
C GLU A 305 -19.17 4.95 -14.26
N TYR A 306 -20.35 5.32 -14.77
CA TYR A 306 -20.62 5.34 -16.20
C TYR A 306 -19.94 6.56 -16.83
N THR A 307 -19.05 6.36 -17.80
CA THR A 307 -18.24 7.45 -18.38
C THR A 307 -18.41 7.62 -19.89
N GLU A 308 -19.22 6.78 -20.55
CA GLU A 308 -19.38 6.81 -22.02
C GLU A 308 -20.15 8.04 -22.50
N SER A 309 -21.11 8.53 -21.71
CA SER A 309 -21.88 9.74 -22.02
C SER A 309 -22.45 10.37 -20.74
N ALA A 310 -22.86 11.63 -20.84
CA ALA A 310 -23.62 12.30 -19.80
C ALA A 310 -25.07 11.78 -19.78
N LEU A 311 -25.48 11.21 -18.66
CA LEU A 311 -26.84 10.79 -18.34
C LEU A 311 -27.69 11.97 -17.84
N THR A 312 -27.03 12.99 -17.30
CA THR A 312 -27.63 14.19 -16.72
C THR A 312 -26.87 15.42 -17.21
N SER A 313 -27.48 16.60 -17.16
CA SER A 313 -26.82 17.86 -17.52
C SER A 313 -25.72 18.27 -16.54
N ASP A 314 -25.77 17.78 -15.30
CA ASP A 314 -24.89 18.18 -14.21
C ASP A 314 -23.61 17.33 -14.14
N TYR A 315 -23.53 16.25 -14.92
CA TYR A 315 -22.36 15.38 -14.96
C TYR A 315 -21.14 16.12 -15.49
N GLN A 316 -20.02 16.01 -14.77
CA GLN A 316 -18.73 16.55 -15.17
C GLN A 316 -17.73 15.42 -15.41
N ALA A 317 -17.35 15.23 -16.67
CA ALA A 317 -16.32 14.26 -17.05
C ALA A 317 -14.96 14.60 -16.41
N ASN A 318 -14.25 13.59 -15.93
CA ASN A 318 -12.91 13.73 -15.37
C ASN A 318 -11.89 13.42 -16.47
N MET A 319 -11.69 14.38 -17.37
CA MET A 319 -10.75 14.25 -18.48
C MET A 319 -9.30 14.23 -17.96
N ARG A 320 -8.50 13.27 -18.46
CA ARG A 320 -7.07 13.15 -18.19
C ARG A 320 -6.32 12.94 -19.50
N GLU A 321 -5.16 13.58 -19.61
CA GLU A 321 -4.25 13.32 -20.71
C GLU A 321 -3.66 11.90 -20.55
N LYS A 322 -3.84 11.05 -21.56
CA LYS A 322 -3.23 9.72 -21.63
C LYS A 322 -2.16 9.75 -22.71
N LYS A 323 -0.89 9.66 -22.31
CA LYS A 323 0.24 9.52 -23.23
C LYS A 323 0.42 8.05 -23.57
N SER A 324 0.44 7.72 -24.86
CA SER A 324 0.83 6.38 -25.31
C SER A 324 2.34 6.16 -25.12
N LYS A 325 2.79 4.90 -25.13
CA LYS A 325 4.23 4.54 -25.15
C LYS A 325 5.01 5.16 -26.32
N LYS A 326 4.32 5.65 -27.37
CA LYS A 326 4.90 6.32 -28.55
C LYS A 326 4.85 7.85 -28.49
N GLY A 327 4.35 8.44 -27.40
CA GLY A 327 4.26 9.90 -27.24
C GLY A 327 3.05 10.55 -27.92
N GLU A 328 2.23 9.79 -28.66
CA GLU A 328 0.91 10.26 -29.13
C GLU A 328 -0.05 10.31 -27.93
N GLY A 329 -0.69 11.46 -27.71
CA GLY A 329 -1.56 11.72 -26.56
C GLY A 329 -3.01 11.99 -26.97
N GLY A 330 -3.95 11.60 -26.11
CA GLY A 330 -5.37 11.97 -26.21
C GLY A 330 -5.99 12.12 -24.82
N GLU A 331 -7.09 12.86 -24.72
CA GLU A 331 -7.85 12.97 -23.45
C GLU A 331 -8.79 11.78 -23.29
N VAL A 332 -8.80 11.18 -22.09
CA VAL A 332 -9.72 10.09 -21.72
C VAL A 332 -10.52 10.49 -20.48
N ASN A 333 -11.81 10.17 -20.46
CA ASN A 333 -12.64 10.34 -19.29
C ASN A 333 -12.34 9.21 -18.29
N VAL A 334 -11.65 9.54 -17.19
CA VAL A 334 -11.23 8.56 -16.18
C VAL A 334 -12.30 8.44 -15.11
N ALA A 335 -12.89 7.26 -15.03
CA ALA A 335 -13.86 6.92 -14.01
C ALA A 335 -13.30 7.16 -12.60
N LYS A 336 -14.10 7.80 -11.75
CA LYS A 336 -13.81 7.95 -10.33
C LYS A 336 -13.64 6.59 -9.68
N TYR A 337 -14.49 5.63 -10.02
CA TYR A 337 -14.30 4.21 -9.72
C TYR A 337 -14.62 3.39 -10.97
N PRO A 338 -13.74 2.45 -11.37
CA PRO A 338 -14.02 1.58 -12.49
C PRO A 338 -15.13 0.59 -12.12
N PRO A 339 -15.95 0.14 -13.08
CA PRO A 339 -16.95 -0.89 -12.83
C PRO A 339 -16.28 -2.17 -12.34
N VAL A 340 -17.00 -2.91 -11.50
CA VAL A 340 -16.60 -4.24 -11.07
C VAL A 340 -17.23 -5.24 -12.03
N GLN A 341 -16.40 -5.98 -12.74
CA GLN A 341 -16.84 -7.12 -13.55
C GLN A 341 -15.89 -8.29 -13.36
N ASP A 342 -16.41 -9.51 -13.49
CA ASP A 342 -15.62 -10.75 -13.44
C ASP A 342 -14.83 -10.96 -12.14
N LEU A 343 -15.25 -10.32 -11.03
CA LEU A 343 -14.63 -10.50 -9.72
C LEU A 343 -14.83 -11.94 -9.23
N VAL A 344 -13.77 -12.58 -8.74
CA VAL A 344 -13.88 -13.78 -7.91
C VAL A 344 -13.72 -13.38 -6.44
N LEU A 345 -14.79 -13.50 -5.67
CA LEU A 345 -14.81 -13.31 -4.22
C LEU A 345 -15.12 -14.66 -3.57
N ALA A 346 -14.08 -15.39 -3.18
CA ALA A 346 -14.26 -16.77 -2.73
C ALA A 346 -13.52 -17.14 -1.45
N ARG A 347 -14.14 -18.01 -0.64
CA ARG A 347 -13.49 -18.59 0.56
C ARG A 347 -13.02 -17.54 1.58
N ASN A 348 -13.63 -16.37 1.59
CA ASN A 348 -13.34 -15.35 2.61
C ASN A 348 -14.16 -15.62 3.87
N VAL A 349 -13.63 -15.21 5.00
CA VAL A 349 -14.28 -15.31 6.31
C VAL A 349 -14.44 -13.90 6.88
N SER A 350 -15.67 -13.52 7.18
CA SER A 350 -16.02 -12.20 7.74
C SER A 350 -16.80 -12.40 9.03
N VAL A 351 -16.32 -11.84 10.14
CA VAL A 351 -16.76 -12.24 11.47
C VAL A 351 -16.97 -11.02 12.35
N ASN A 352 -18.10 -10.98 13.09
CA ASN A 352 -18.31 -10.02 14.17
C ASN A 352 -18.09 -8.55 13.76
N ASN A 353 -18.47 -8.19 12.53
CA ASN A 353 -18.47 -6.81 12.06
C ASN A 353 -19.73 -6.10 12.54
N THR A 354 -19.64 -4.80 12.82
CA THR A 354 -20.83 -4.03 13.23
C THR A 354 -21.77 -3.82 12.05
N GLY A 355 -21.26 -3.39 10.90
CA GLY A 355 -21.98 -3.35 9.62
C GLY A 355 -22.01 -4.71 8.92
N ALA A 356 -22.53 -4.73 7.69
CA ALA A 356 -22.68 -5.96 6.92
C ALA A 356 -21.33 -6.62 6.62
N ASP A 357 -21.36 -7.95 6.50
CA ASP A 357 -20.20 -8.76 6.14
C ASP A 357 -19.87 -8.63 4.65
N LEU A 358 -20.90 -8.46 3.81
CA LEU A 358 -20.82 -8.19 2.39
C LEU A 358 -21.82 -7.09 1.99
N GLU A 359 -21.33 -6.04 1.36
CA GLU A 359 -22.14 -5.01 0.67
C GLU A 359 -21.85 -5.04 -0.84
N VAL A 360 -22.89 -5.30 -1.64
CA VAL A 360 -22.80 -5.32 -3.11
C VAL A 360 -23.35 -4.01 -3.68
N GLY A 361 -22.54 -3.31 -4.48
CA GLY A 361 -22.94 -2.01 -5.03
C GLY A 361 -22.77 -0.86 -4.04
N PHE A 362 -21.72 -0.91 -3.21
CA PHE A 362 -21.39 0.19 -2.31
C PHE A 362 -21.26 1.51 -3.08
N ALA A 363 -21.83 2.58 -2.51
CA ALA A 363 -21.88 3.94 -3.06
C ALA A 363 -22.71 4.11 -4.35
N TYR A 364 -23.69 3.22 -4.60
CA TYR A 364 -24.66 3.41 -5.68
C TYR A 364 -25.37 4.77 -5.58
N LYS A 365 -25.42 5.53 -6.69
CA LYS A 365 -25.94 6.90 -6.80
C LYS A 365 -25.34 7.89 -5.79
N ARG A 366 -24.16 7.60 -5.24
CA ARG A 366 -23.48 8.54 -4.31
C ARG A 366 -23.06 9.80 -5.07
N HIS A 367 -23.59 10.95 -4.65
CA HIS A 367 -23.46 12.23 -5.36
C HIS A 367 -24.09 12.22 -6.76
N TRP A 368 -25.19 11.50 -6.95
CA TRP A 368 -26.06 11.68 -8.11
C TRP A 368 -26.85 13.00 -7.97
N PRO A 369 -27.02 13.80 -9.04
CA PRO A 369 -26.67 13.52 -10.45
C PRO A 369 -25.26 13.95 -10.90
N GLU A 370 -24.43 14.52 -10.04
CA GLU A 370 -23.12 15.08 -10.42
C GLU A 370 -22.06 14.01 -10.76
N ASN A 371 -22.11 12.85 -10.10
CA ASN A 371 -21.34 11.66 -10.43
C ASN A 371 -22.29 10.55 -10.92
N GLN A 372 -21.83 9.80 -11.92
CA GLN A 372 -22.61 8.72 -12.53
C GLN A 372 -22.24 7.36 -11.94
N LEU A 373 -22.16 7.25 -10.61
CA LEU A 373 -21.90 6.00 -9.89
C LEU A 373 -23.14 5.10 -9.95
N VAL A 374 -23.39 4.50 -11.11
CA VAL A 374 -24.61 3.73 -11.40
C VAL A 374 -24.34 2.35 -12.03
N LEU A 375 -23.07 1.97 -12.23
CA LEU A 375 -22.71 0.64 -12.73
C LEU A 375 -22.54 -0.32 -11.55
N LEU A 376 -23.61 -1.03 -11.20
CA LEU A 376 -23.54 -2.08 -10.17
C LEU A 376 -22.62 -3.22 -10.63
N PRO A 377 -22.02 -3.99 -9.69
CA PRO A 377 -21.17 -5.12 -10.04
C PRO A 377 -21.90 -6.15 -10.90
N GLU A 378 -21.23 -6.70 -11.91
CA GLU A 378 -21.81 -7.69 -12.81
C GLU A 378 -20.85 -8.87 -13.09
N ASN A 379 -21.42 -10.02 -13.45
CA ASN A 379 -20.69 -11.27 -13.74
C ASN A 379 -19.68 -11.69 -12.63
N CYS A 380 -19.91 -11.26 -11.39
CA CYS A 380 -19.04 -11.61 -10.27
C CYS A 380 -19.38 -13.01 -9.75
N GLN A 381 -18.35 -13.76 -9.36
CA GLN A 381 -18.45 -15.07 -8.72
C GLN A 381 -18.24 -14.90 -7.21
N ILE A 382 -19.32 -14.92 -6.44
CA ILE A 382 -19.32 -14.73 -4.99
C ILE A 382 -19.68 -16.06 -4.33
N LYS A 383 -18.67 -16.81 -3.89
CA LYS A 383 -18.90 -18.20 -3.47
C LYS A 383 -18.08 -18.71 -2.31
N ASP A 384 -18.59 -19.71 -1.63
CA ASP A 384 -17.90 -20.42 -0.55
C ASP A 384 -17.42 -19.49 0.59
N ASN A 385 -18.02 -18.31 0.76
CA ASN A 385 -17.66 -17.38 1.83
C ASN A 385 -18.41 -17.74 3.12
N ARG A 386 -17.80 -17.46 4.28
CA ARG A 386 -18.42 -17.64 5.60
C ARG A 386 -18.58 -16.28 6.27
N PHE A 387 -19.83 -15.89 6.51
CA PHE A 387 -20.19 -14.67 7.20
C PHE A 387 -20.81 -15.02 8.55
N ILE A 388 -20.21 -14.57 9.65
CA ILE A 388 -20.55 -15.01 11.00
C ILE A 388 -20.90 -13.79 11.86
N ARG A 389 -22.16 -13.71 12.30
CA ARG A 389 -22.72 -12.57 13.06
C ARG A 389 -23.25 -12.99 14.42
N PRO A 390 -22.42 -13.00 15.48
CA PRO A 390 -22.85 -13.32 16.84
C PRO A 390 -23.94 -12.39 17.37
N GLY A 391 -23.91 -11.12 16.94
CA GLY A 391 -24.91 -10.11 17.30
C GLY A 391 -26.17 -10.10 16.43
N GLY A 392 -26.30 -11.01 15.45
CA GLY A 392 -27.42 -10.99 14.51
C GLY A 392 -27.31 -9.92 13.41
N GLY A 393 -28.39 -9.79 12.63
CA GLY A 393 -28.53 -8.76 11.60
C GLY A 393 -28.25 -9.23 10.17
N GLU A 394 -28.04 -8.27 9.28
CA GLU A 394 -27.86 -8.49 7.85
C GLU A 394 -26.38 -8.76 7.55
N SER A 395 -26.06 -9.99 7.13
CA SER A 395 -24.72 -10.34 6.65
C SER A 395 -24.49 -9.84 5.24
N VAL A 396 -25.49 -9.99 4.38
CA VAL A 396 -25.39 -9.60 2.97
C VAL A 396 -26.43 -8.54 2.68
N ILE A 397 -25.97 -7.37 2.21
CA ILE A 397 -26.80 -6.26 1.74
C ILE A 397 -26.36 -5.86 0.32
N GLY A 398 -27.21 -5.12 -0.38
CA GLY A 398 -26.81 -4.56 -1.67
C GLY A 398 -27.80 -3.58 -2.25
N SER A 399 -27.35 -2.89 -3.29
CA SER A 399 -28.15 -1.92 -4.04
C SER A 399 -28.81 -2.58 -5.25
N LEU A 400 -30.07 -2.23 -5.52
CA LEU A 400 -30.80 -2.64 -6.72
C LEU A 400 -30.68 -1.58 -7.83
N PRO A 401 -30.65 -1.99 -9.11
CA PRO A 401 -30.60 -1.04 -10.22
C PRO A 401 -31.89 -0.22 -10.28
N ASP A 402 -31.75 1.09 -10.46
CA ASP A 402 -32.85 1.99 -10.79
C ASP A 402 -33.35 1.70 -12.21
N THR A 403 -34.65 1.45 -12.33
CA THR A 403 -35.31 1.11 -13.60
C THR A 403 -36.00 2.29 -14.26
N GLN A 404 -35.86 3.50 -13.70
CA GLN A 404 -36.42 4.71 -14.27
C GLN A 404 -35.42 5.41 -15.21
N PRO A 405 -35.91 6.15 -16.23
CA PRO A 405 -35.06 7.03 -17.03
C PRO A 405 -34.24 8.01 -16.17
N PRO A 406 -32.97 8.29 -16.51
CA PRO A 406 -32.23 7.84 -17.69
C PRO A 406 -31.45 6.52 -17.49
N LEU A 407 -31.70 5.79 -16.40
CA LEU A 407 -30.94 4.59 -15.99
C LEU A 407 -31.52 3.28 -16.52
N ASP A 408 -32.79 3.29 -16.94
CA ASP A 408 -33.51 2.19 -17.59
C ASP A 408 -32.79 1.56 -18.80
N LYS A 409 -31.94 2.34 -19.48
CA LYS A 409 -31.10 1.89 -20.60
C LYS A 409 -29.87 1.06 -20.18
N ILE A 410 -29.44 1.12 -18.92
CA ILE A 410 -28.28 0.37 -18.44
C ILE A 410 -28.72 -1.06 -18.18
N LYS A 411 -28.12 -2.02 -18.90
CA LYS A 411 -28.35 -3.45 -18.71
C LYS A 411 -27.07 -4.06 -18.14
N LEU A 412 -27.20 -4.70 -16.98
CA LEU A 412 -26.09 -5.34 -16.28
C LEU A 412 -26.33 -6.85 -16.22
N SER A 413 -25.25 -7.61 -16.33
CA SER A 413 -25.30 -9.06 -16.16
C SER A 413 -25.48 -9.41 -14.68
N PRO A 414 -26.23 -10.46 -14.33
CA PRO A 414 -26.37 -10.88 -12.95
C PRO A 414 -25.03 -11.34 -12.37
N ASN A 415 -24.90 -11.26 -11.05
CA ASN A 415 -23.81 -11.91 -10.32
C ASN A 415 -24.22 -13.34 -9.95
N HIS A 416 -23.23 -14.18 -9.69
CA HIS A 416 -23.40 -15.58 -9.32
C HIS A 416 -23.05 -15.77 -7.85
N TYR A 417 -24.00 -16.30 -7.08
CA TYR A 417 -23.85 -16.57 -5.66
C TYR A 417 -23.98 -18.07 -5.41
N GLU A 418 -23.03 -18.66 -4.69
CA GLU A 418 -23.01 -20.10 -4.46
C GLU A 418 -22.40 -20.43 -3.09
N ASN A 419 -23.05 -21.31 -2.31
CA ASN A 419 -22.51 -21.87 -1.07
C ASN A 419 -21.97 -20.84 -0.04
N ASN A 420 -22.55 -19.63 0.02
CA ASN A 420 -22.16 -18.65 1.04
C ASN A 420 -22.91 -18.96 2.35
N GLN A 421 -22.18 -19.16 3.44
CA GLN A 421 -22.76 -19.47 4.75
C GLN A 421 -23.00 -18.21 5.55
N LEU A 422 -24.22 -18.02 6.08
CA LEU A 422 -24.59 -16.91 6.95
C LEU A 422 -24.90 -17.45 8.35
N LEU A 423 -23.89 -17.53 9.21
CA LEU A 423 -24.03 -18.08 10.56
C LEU A 423 -24.45 -16.98 11.54
N GLY A 424 -25.66 -17.06 12.07
CA GLY A 424 -26.26 -16.03 12.92
C GLY A 424 -26.70 -14.77 12.17
N GLY A 425 -26.53 -14.71 10.85
CA GLY A 425 -26.90 -13.57 10.01
C GLY A 425 -27.99 -13.90 8.99
N THR A 426 -28.39 -12.89 8.23
CA THR A 426 -29.42 -12.98 7.17
C THR A 426 -28.94 -12.38 5.85
N CYS A 427 -29.60 -12.74 4.75
CA CYS A 427 -29.43 -12.09 3.46
C CYS A 427 -30.58 -11.09 3.25
N ALA A 428 -30.26 -9.80 3.16
CA ALA A 428 -31.21 -8.74 2.86
C ALA A 428 -31.10 -8.23 1.41
N TYR A 429 -30.37 -8.98 0.57
CA TYR A 429 -30.16 -8.65 -0.84
C TYR A 429 -30.73 -9.76 -1.73
N PRO A 430 -31.96 -9.59 -2.27
CA PRO A 430 -32.66 -10.64 -3.02
C PRO A 430 -31.83 -11.31 -4.14
N PRO A 431 -31.01 -10.59 -4.92
CA PRO A 431 -30.18 -11.23 -5.96
C PRO A 431 -29.17 -12.26 -5.44
N ALA A 432 -28.83 -12.22 -4.14
CA ALA A 432 -27.91 -13.17 -3.51
C ALA A 432 -28.60 -14.29 -2.73
N GLU A 433 -29.92 -14.21 -2.53
CA GLU A 433 -30.68 -15.07 -1.61
C GLU A 433 -30.48 -16.56 -1.91
N SER A 434 -30.61 -16.98 -3.17
CA SER A 434 -30.49 -18.39 -3.56
C SER A 434 -29.08 -18.97 -3.39
N GLY A 435 -28.06 -18.12 -3.31
CA GLY A 435 -26.66 -18.51 -3.09
C GLY A 435 -26.20 -18.40 -1.64
N CYS A 436 -27.11 -18.06 -0.72
CA CYS A 436 -26.83 -17.89 0.70
C CYS A 436 -27.56 -18.95 1.53
N GLN A 437 -26.87 -19.51 2.51
CA GLN A 437 -27.39 -20.52 3.43
C GLN A 437 -27.31 -19.96 4.85
N ALA A 438 -28.43 -19.45 5.35
CA ALA A 438 -28.53 -18.97 6.72
C ALA A 438 -28.65 -20.14 7.70
N GLY A 439 -27.97 -20.04 8.84
CA GLY A 439 -27.97 -21.08 9.86
C GLY A 439 -27.57 -20.56 11.24
N PRO A 440 -27.79 -21.34 12.30
CA PRO A 440 -27.34 -20.96 13.64
C PRO A 440 -25.81 -20.99 13.73
N ILE A 441 -25.26 -20.20 14.64
CA ILE A 441 -23.86 -20.33 15.03
C ILE A 441 -23.68 -21.65 15.79
N PRO A 442 -22.66 -22.47 15.49
CA PRO A 442 -22.41 -23.72 16.21
C PRO A 442 -22.25 -23.51 17.72
N ALA A 443 -22.73 -24.48 18.51
CA ALA A 443 -22.58 -24.45 19.97
C ALA A 443 -21.09 -24.44 20.36
N GLY A 444 -20.74 -23.59 21.34
CA GLY A 444 -19.36 -23.47 21.82
C GLY A 444 -18.42 -22.74 20.88
N TRP A 445 -18.92 -22.09 19.82
CA TRP A 445 -18.15 -21.18 18.95
C TRP A 445 -17.85 -19.85 19.65
N SER A 446 -16.70 -19.26 19.32
CA SER A 446 -16.26 -17.93 19.76
C SER A 446 -15.41 -17.27 18.67
N VAL A 447 -15.29 -15.94 18.75
CA VAL A 447 -14.41 -15.19 17.84
C VAL A 447 -12.97 -15.65 17.97
N GLU A 448 -12.54 -15.96 19.21
CA GLU A 448 -11.20 -16.43 19.54
C GLU A 448 -10.89 -17.78 18.90
N GLN A 449 -11.82 -18.75 18.97
CA GLN A 449 -11.64 -20.05 18.30
C GLN A 449 -11.67 -19.93 16.78
N GLU A 450 -12.51 -19.05 16.23
CA GLU A 450 -12.54 -18.81 14.79
C GLU A 450 -11.20 -18.23 14.33
N LEU A 451 -10.65 -17.25 15.07
CA LEU A 451 -9.34 -16.65 14.82
C LEU A 451 -8.18 -17.63 15.00
N ALA A 452 -8.30 -18.63 15.89
CA ALA A 452 -7.25 -19.63 16.13
C ALA A 452 -6.91 -20.49 14.90
N ASN A 453 -7.79 -20.54 13.90
CA ASN A 453 -7.53 -21.19 12.60
C ASN A 453 -6.69 -20.33 11.66
N TRP A 454 -6.35 -19.11 12.08
CA TRP A 454 -5.58 -18.14 11.31
C TRP A 454 -4.29 -17.81 12.05
N LYS A 455 -3.30 -17.31 11.31
CA LYS A 455 -2.01 -16.89 11.86
C LYS A 455 -1.78 -15.40 11.57
N PRO A 456 -2.37 -14.49 12.35
CA PRO A 456 -2.03 -13.07 12.27
C PRO A 456 -0.53 -12.88 12.53
N LEU A 457 0.10 -11.99 11.79
CA LEU A 457 1.49 -11.59 12.04
C LEU A 457 1.57 -10.81 13.35
N THR A 458 2.65 -11.07 14.07
CA THR A 458 3.02 -10.40 15.31
C THR A 458 4.26 -9.52 15.09
N PRO A 459 4.56 -8.58 16.00
CA PRO A 459 5.79 -7.80 15.92
C PRO A 459 7.08 -8.63 15.87
N GLU A 460 7.05 -9.91 16.27
CA GLU A 460 8.16 -10.86 16.17
C GLU A 460 8.35 -11.46 14.77
N ASP A 461 7.34 -11.40 13.90
CA ASP A 461 7.38 -11.97 12.55
C ASP A 461 7.93 -10.98 11.50
N VAL A 462 7.95 -9.69 11.82
CA VAL A 462 8.17 -8.58 10.86
C VAL A 462 9.15 -7.53 11.36
N GLY A 463 9.63 -6.68 10.44
CA GLY A 463 10.57 -5.61 10.73
C GLY A 463 12.00 -6.09 10.94
N PRO A 464 12.91 -5.18 11.31
CA PRO A 464 14.33 -5.47 11.45
C PRO A 464 14.60 -6.36 12.66
N ALA A 465 15.57 -7.28 12.53
CA ALA A 465 16.00 -8.14 13.64
C ALA A 465 16.47 -7.34 14.86
N TRP A 466 17.13 -6.20 14.66
CA TRP A 466 17.59 -5.33 15.76
C TRP A 466 16.43 -4.65 16.50
N VAL A 467 15.34 -4.27 15.80
CA VAL A 467 14.13 -3.75 16.46
C VAL A 467 13.48 -4.83 17.31
N ILE A 468 13.36 -6.05 16.78
CA ILE A 468 12.83 -7.20 17.52
C ILE A 468 13.68 -7.48 18.77
N ALA A 469 15.00 -7.44 18.64
CA ALA A 469 15.92 -7.64 19.76
C ALA A 469 15.76 -6.56 20.83
N LEU A 470 15.71 -5.28 20.45
CA LEU A 470 15.49 -4.17 21.38
C LEU A 470 14.14 -4.28 22.08
N ARG A 471 13.07 -4.64 21.37
CA ARG A 471 11.74 -4.87 21.97
C ARG A 471 11.78 -5.97 23.01
N LYS A 472 12.37 -7.13 22.68
CA LYS A 472 12.50 -8.28 23.60
C LYS A 472 13.32 -7.92 24.85
N ALA A 473 14.29 -7.04 24.71
CA ALA A 473 15.08 -6.54 25.83
C ALA A 473 14.39 -5.43 26.64
N GLY A 474 13.21 -4.95 26.23
CA GLY A 474 12.56 -3.79 26.85
C GLY A 474 13.30 -2.47 26.61
N GLN A 475 14.14 -2.42 25.57
CA GLN A 475 15.04 -1.31 25.24
C GLN A 475 14.56 -0.50 24.01
N PHE A 476 13.34 -0.75 23.52
CA PHE A 476 12.76 -0.02 22.40
C PHE A 476 11.65 0.93 22.86
N THR A 477 12.02 1.93 23.65
CA THR A 477 11.08 2.87 24.30
C THR A 477 10.24 3.69 23.31
N ILE A 478 10.65 3.76 22.04
CA ILE A 478 9.95 4.52 21.00
C ILE A 478 8.72 3.79 20.42
N GLU A 479 8.54 2.49 20.68
CA GLU A 479 7.49 1.70 20.05
C GLU A 479 6.08 2.23 20.32
N ASP A 480 5.81 2.57 21.58
CA ASP A 480 4.54 3.10 22.05
C ASP A 480 4.55 4.63 22.23
N ASP A 481 5.66 5.29 21.88
CA ASP A 481 5.75 6.74 21.91
C ASP A 481 4.80 7.34 20.84
N LYS A 482 3.84 8.15 21.30
CA LYS A 482 2.87 8.85 20.44
C LYS A 482 3.15 10.36 20.35
N SER A 483 4.36 10.80 20.63
CA SER A 483 4.78 12.20 20.55
C SER A 483 4.56 12.84 19.16
N CYS A 484 4.53 12.03 18.10
CA CYS A 484 4.22 12.48 16.75
C CYS A 484 2.73 12.71 16.47
N TYR A 485 1.81 12.32 17.36
CA TYR A 485 0.38 12.57 17.18
C TYR A 485 0.09 14.05 17.45
N ARG A 486 -0.63 14.73 16.55
CA ARG A 486 -1.07 16.11 16.82
C ARG A 486 -2.23 16.06 17.81
N SER A 487 -2.32 17.06 18.69
CA SER A 487 -3.41 17.12 19.66
C SER A 487 -4.76 17.32 18.95
N ASP A 488 -5.82 16.66 19.44
CA ASP A 488 -7.21 16.83 18.98
C ASP A 488 -7.77 18.26 19.17
N THR A 489 -6.96 19.21 19.65
CA THR A 489 -7.36 20.56 20.06
C THR A 489 -7.59 21.53 18.90
N GLY A 490 -7.52 21.09 17.64
CA GLY A 490 -7.93 21.89 16.49
C GLY A 490 -9.45 21.96 16.37
N GLY A 491 -10.08 22.84 17.16
CA GLY A 491 -11.52 23.06 17.16
C GLY A 491 -12.10 23.19 15.75
N ALA A 492 -13.32 22.68 15.56
CA ALA A 492 -14.00 22.60 14.26
C ALA A 492 -14.05 23.93 13.46
N GLY A 493 -13.83 25.08 14.11
CA GLY A 493 -13.70 26.40 13.49
C GLY A 493 -12.43 26.59 12.63
N ASP A 494 -11.27 26.13 13.10
CA ASP A 494 -9.98 26.33 12.40
C ASP A 494 -9.87 25.46 11.15
N LYS A 495 -10.43 24.24 11.18
CA LYS A 495 -10.50 23.35 10.02
C LYS A 495 -11.34 23.95 8.87
N ALA A 496 -12.38 24.73 9.18
CA ALA A 496 -13.21 25.39 8.18
C ALA A 496 -12.52 26.60 7.54
N GLU A 497 -11.73 27.34 8.31
CA GLU A 497 -11.01 28.52 7.83
C GLU A 497 -9.78 28.16 6.98
N LYS A 498 -9.03 27.11 7.37
CA LYS A 498 -7.96 26.52 6.53
C LYS A 498 -8.51 25.97 5.19
N LYS A 499 -9.68 25.31 5.19
CA LYS A 499 -10.37 24.86 3.95
C LYS A 499 -10.78 26.03 3.05
N LYS A 500 -11.21 27.16 3.60
CA LYS A 500 -11.54 28.38 2.82
C LYS A 500 -10.30 29.01 2.19
N LYS A 501 -9.15 29.05 2.87
CA LYS A 501 -7.88 29.53 2.30
C LYS A 501 -7.40 28.64 1.14
N LYS A 502 -7.49 27.31 1.27
CA LYS A 502 -7.13 26.35 0.19
C LYS A 502 -7.99 26.46 -1.08
N LYS A 503 -9.25 26.91 -0.98
CA LYS A 503 -10.08 27.19 -2.17
C LYS A 503 -9.66 28.48 -2.90
N LYS A 504 -9.16 29.48 -2.17
CA LYS A 504 -8.73 30.75 -2.76
C LYS A 504 -7.37 30.67 -3.47
N SER A 505 -6.44 29.82 -2.99
CA SER A 505 -5.11 29.68 -3.60
C SER A 505 -5.07 28.78 -4.84
N LYS A 506 -6.14 28.05 -5.15
CA LYS A 506 -6.28 27.25 -6.39
C LYS A 506 -7.04 27.99 -7.50
N GLN A 507 -7.45 29.23 -7.26
CA GLN A 507 -8.14 30.09 -8.23
C GLN A 507 -7.32 31.33 -8.61
N SER A 508 -6.03 31.38 -8.25
CA SER A 508 -5.09 32.43 -8.63
C SER A 508 -4.01 31.89 -9.55
#